data_AF-A0A1V4AWC8-F1
#
_entry.id   AF-A0A1V4AWC8-F1
#
_cell.length_a   1.000
_cell.length_b   1.000
_cell.length_c   1.000
_cell.angle_alpha   90.00
_cell.angle_beta   90.00
_cell.angle_gamma   90.00
#
_symmetry.space_group_name_H-M   'P 1'
#
loop_
_entity.id
_entity.type
_entity.pdbx_description
1 polymer ?
#
loop_
_entity_poly.entity_id
_entity_poly.type
_entity_poly.pdbx_seq_one_letter_code
_entity_poly.pdbx_strand_id
1 'polypeptide(L)'
;MHSKKAERNLRVFEKYLTVWVIICILAGIGLGNGAPGVARYLDGLAIYVNEAPVVSIPIAVCLFFMMYPIMVKIDFAEVMKAGKSVKPVGLTLFANWAIKPFTMYGIALFFLGVLFKDFIGAHAYDFVKLPLGADWDVGSRHGAGIVVLHHSGKMLLVPLWRSYLAGCILLGIAPCTAMVLVWGYLAQGNDGHTLVMVAINSLSMLILYGLLGGFLLGIGRIPVPWEALVLSITMYVALPLVAGYLSRQWLINLKGKVWFEERFLRFLTPVSIVALLVTLILLFSFKGEIILTKPVTILWIAIPLFIQTNLIFWITYGFAMVIKFSYEDAAPSAMIGASNHFEVAIATSTMLFGLASGSSLATVVGVLIEVPTMLFLVYLCKKTRNWFPSDGLQTKEHVM
;
A
#
# COMPACT_ATOMS: atom_id res chain seq x y z
N MET A 1 -4.45 15.94 33.37
CA MET A 1 -5.74 15.32 32.93
C MET A 1 -5.92 15.23 31.40
N HIS A 2 -5.40 16.15 30.58
CA HIS A 2 -5.53 16.09 29.11
C HIS A 2 -4.74 14.95 28.41
N SER A 3 -3.61 14.48 28.99
CA SER A 3 -2.77 13.41 28.43
C SER A 3 -3.50 12.06 28.30
N LYS A 4 -4.17 11.61 29.38
CA LYS A 4 -4.92 10.34 29.39
C LYS A 4 -6.13 10.33 28.44
N LYS A 5 -6.75 11.50 28.18
CA LYS A 5 -7.93 11.59 27.30
C LYS A 5 -7.54 11.46 25.82
N ALA A 6 -6.40 12.02 25.42
CA ALA A 6 -5.89 11.90 24.05
C ALA A 6 -5.41 10.48 23.73
N GLU A 7 -4.66 9.84 24.65
CA GLU A 7 -4.28 8.42 24.54
C GLU A 7 -5.50 7.50 24.48
N ARG A 8 -6.52 7.76 25.31
CA ARG A 8 -7.77 6.99 25.29
C ARG A 8 -8.53 7.15 23.96
N ASN A 9 -8.55 8.35 23.36
CA ASN A 9 -9.20 8.59 22.08
C ASN A 9 -8.46 7.89 20.91
N LEU A 10 -7.13 7.86 20.95
CA LEU A 10 -6.30 7.10 20.01
C LEU A 10 -6.56 5.59 20.12
N ARG A 11 -6.62 5.07 21.34
CA ARG A 11 -6.95 3.68 21.61
C ARG A 11 -8.37 3.31 21.15
N VAL A 12 -9.30 4.26 21.18
CA VAL A 12 -10.67 4.12 20.63
C VAL A 12 -10.63 4.12 19.11
N PHE A 13 -9.88 5.03 18.48
CA PHE A 13 -9.71 5.05 17.04
C PHE A 13 -9.12 3.74 16.50
N GLU A 14 -8.01 3.27 17.08
CA GLU A 14 -7.36 2.01 16.73
C GLU A 14 -8.33 0.83 16.87
N LYS A 15 -9.11 0.80 17.96
CA LYS A 15 -10.11 -0.24 18.21
C LYS A 15 -11.22 -0.26 17.16
N TYR A 16 -11.64 0.89 16.64
CA TYR A 16 -12.73 1.00 15.67
C TYR A 16 -12.25 1.29 14.25
N LEU A 17 -10.97 1.13 13.97
CA LEU A 17 -10.38 1.46 12.67
C LEU A 17 -11.10 0.74 11.52
N THR A 18 -11.44 -0.54 11.68
CA THR A 18 -12.22 -1.30 10.69
C THR A 18 -13.57 -0.65 10.40
N VAL A 19 -14.25 -0.15 11.43
CA VAL A 19 -15.54 0.54 11.29
C VAL A 19 -15.36 1.87 10.55
N TRP A 20 -14.33 2.64 10.90
CA TRP A 20 -14.00 3.88 10.19
C TRP A 20 -13.69 3.65 8.71
N VAL A 21 -12.91 2.62 8.40
CA VAL A 21 -12.59 2.24 7.02
C VAL A 21 -13.85 1.85 6.26
N ILE A 22 -14.73 1.03 6.85
CA ILE A 22 -16.01 0.66 6.24
C ILE A 22 -16.88 1.91 5.99
N ILE A 23 -16.98 2.82 6.95
CA ILE A 23 -17.70 4.08 6.80
C ILE A 23 -17.11 4.91 5.66
N CYS A 24 -15.79 5.03 5.57
CA CYS A 24 -15.12 5.76 4.49
C CYS A 24 -15.34 5.13 3.11
N ILE A 25 -15.34 3.80 3.02
CA ILE A 25 -15.67 3.07 1.78
C ILE A 25 -17.11 3.37 1.36
N LEU A 26 -18.07 3.23 2.28
CA LEU A 26 -19.48 3.49 2.02
C LEU A 26 -19.74 4.96 1.67
N ALA A 27 -19.10 5.89 2.39
CA ALA A 27 -19.20 7.32 2.12
C ALA A 27 -18.55 7.67 0.77
N GLY A 28 -17.40 7.09 0.43
CA GLY A 28 -16.75 7.25 -0.86
C GLY A 28 -17.65 6.77 -1.98
N ILE A 29 -18.10 5.50 -1.94
CA ILE A 29 -19.02 4.94 -2.93
C ILE A 29 -20.30 5.78 -3.05
N GLY A 30 -20.87 6.20 -1.92
CA GLY A 30 -22.05 7.06 -1.86
C GLY A 30 -21.83 8.43 -2.49
N LEU A 31 -20.67 9.06 -2.28
CA LEU A 31 -20.30 10.33 -2.90
C LEU A 31 -20.08 10.18 -4.40
N GLY A 32 -19.43 9.10 -4.83
CA GLY A 32 -19.19 8.80 -6.25
C GLY A 32 -20.48 8.62 -7.05
N ASN A 33 -21.49 8.00 -6.44
CA ASN A 33 -22.79 7.74 -7.08
C ASN A 33 -23.79 8.90 -6.89
N GLY A 34 -23.89 9.47 -5.69
CA GLY A 34 -24.87 10.50 -5.35
C GLY A 34 -24.49 11.91 -5.77
N ALA A 35 -23.19 12.21 -5.92
CA ALA A 35 -22.68 13.51 -6.32
C ALA A 35 -21.52 13.40 -7.34
N PRO A 36 -21.75 12.78 -8.52
CA PRO A 36 -20.68 12.51 -9.49
C PRO A 36 -19.97 13.77 -10.00
N GLY A 37 -20.63 14.94 -9.97
CA GLY A 37 -20.01 16.22 -10.30
C GLY A 37 -18.87 16.61 -9.35
N VAL A 38 -18.99 16.31 -8.05
CA VAL A 38 -17.94 16.58 -7.05
C VAL A 38 -16.74 15.67 -7.29
N ALA A 39 -16.98 14.37 -7.53
CA ALA A 39 -15.93 13.42 -7.86
C ALA A 39 -15.16 13.83 -9.12
N ARG A 40 -15.86 14.24 -10.19
CA ARG A 40 -15.23 14.74 -11.43
C ARG A 40 -14.45 16.03 -11.23
N TYR A 41 -14.95 16.95 -10.41
CA TYR A 41 -14.23 18.18 -10.08
C TYR A 41 -12.91 17.88 -9.35
N LEU A 42 -12.95 17.01 -8.34
CA LEU A 42 -11.78 16.60 -7.57
C LEU A 42 -10.76 15.83 -8.41
N ASP A 43 -11.21 15.03 -9.38
CA ASP A 43 -10.35 14.38 -10.37
C ASP A 43 -9.71 15.40 -11.34
N GLY A 44 -10.48 16.43 -11.75
CA GLY A 44 -9.99 17.51 -12.61
C GLY A 44 -8.89 18.36 -12.00
N LEU A 45 -8.79 18.39 -10.65
CA LEU A 45 -7.68 19.00 -9.91
C LEU A 45 -6.41 18.13 -10.03
N ALA A 46 -5.81 18.13 -11.21
CA ALA A 46 -4.61 17.37 -11.50
C ALA A 46 -3.48 18.27 -12.00
N ILE A 47 -2.24 17.82 -11.78
CA ILE A 47 -1.06 18.36 -12.45
C ILE A 47 -1.00 17.72 -13.84
N TYR A 48 -0.96 18.55 -14.88
CA TYR A 48 -0.88 18.11 -16.26
C TYR A 48 0.56 18.22 -16.77
N VAL A 49 1.01 17.20 -17.50
CA VAL A 49 2.27 17.21 -18.26
C VAL A 49 1.90 16.85 -19.69
N ASN A 50 2.23 17.73 -20.65
CA ASN A 50 1.87 17.57 -22.07
C ASN A 50 0.37 17.27 -22.28
N GLU A 51 -0.50 18.07 -21.65
CA GLU A 51 -1.97 17.94 -21.70
C GLU A 51 -2.57 16.66 -21.08
N ALA A 52 -1.75 15.75 -20.53
CA ALA A 52 -2.23 14.57 -19.82
C ALA A 52 -2.23 14.79 -18.29
N PRO A 53 -3.32 14.50 -17.57
CA PRO A 53 -3.33 14.57 -16.11
C PRO A 53 -2.42 13.48 -15.54
N VAL A 54 -1.41 13.86 -14.76
CA VAL A 54 -0.40 12.92 -14.22
C VAL A 54 -0.68 12.64 -12.75
N VAL A 55 -0.92 13.69 -11.97
CA VAL A 55 -1.08 13.59 -10.51
C VAL A 55 -2.34 14.31 -10.05
N SER A 56 -3.27 13.61 -9.41
CA SER A 56 -4.37 14.26 -8.68
C SER A 56 -3.83 15.00 -7.46
N ILE A 57 -4.02 16.31 -7.41
CA ILE A 57 -3.55 17.19 -6.34
C ILE A 57 -4.21 16.79 -5.00
N PRO A 58 -5.54 16.59 -4.91
CA PRO A 58 -6.17 16.13 -3.66
C PRO A 58 -5.56 14.84 -3.13
N ILE A 59 -5.37 13.83 -4.00
CA ILE A 59 -4.76 12.57 -3.60
C ILE A 59 -3.32 12.81 -3.15
N ALA A 60 -2.52 13.55 -3.91
CA ALA A 60 -1.11 13.80 -3.59
C ALA A 60 -0.93 14.52 -2.24
N VAL A 61 -1.77 15.51 -1.95
CA VAL A 61 -1.75 16.21 -0.66
C VAL A 61 -2.11 15.26 0.48
N CYS A 62 -3.16 14.45 0.33
CA CYS A 62 -3.54 13.49 1.37
C CYS A 62 -2.46 12.42 1.57
N LEU A 63 -1.86 11.90 0.49
CA LEU A 63 -0.75 10.94 0.58
C LEU A 63 0.48 11.54 1.25
N PHE A 64 0.83 12.79 0.91
CA PHE A 64 1.91 13.50 1.58
C PHE A 64 1.67 13.61 3.09
N PHE A 65 0.49 14.12 3.50
CA PHE A 65 0.16 14.27 4.93
C PHE A 65 -0.09 12.94 5.64
N MET A 66 -0.29 11.86 4.91
CA MET A 66 -0.35 10.52 5.46
C MET A 66 1.06 9.98 5.77
N MET A 67 1.99 10.08 4.81
CA MET A 67 3.34 9.54 4.99
C MET A 67 4.25 10.43 5.84
N TYR A 68 4.09 11.75 5.73
CA TYR A 68 4.94 12.72 6.43
C TYR A 68 4.99 12.49 7.96
N PRO A 69 3.87 12.35 8.70
CA PRO A 69 3.89 12.07 10.14
C PRO A 69 4.65 10.82 10.54
N ILE A 70 4.57 9.76 9.73
CA ILE A 70 5.27 8.50 9.99
C ILE A 70 6.78 8.74 9.90
N MET A 71 7.22 9.42 8.84
CA MET A 71 8.64 9.71 8.61
C MET A 71 9.23 10.64 9.69
N VAL A 72 8.45 11.62 10.15
CA VAL A 72 8.84 12.50 11.26
C VAL A 72 9.00 11.72 12.57
N LYS A 73 8.18 10.70 12.81
CA LYS A 73 8.23 9.87 14.03
C LYS A 73 9.42 8.92 14.07
N ILE A 74 9.98 8.55 12.92
CA ILE A 74 11.11 7.62 12.85
C ILE A 74 12.36 8.28 13.44
N ASP A 75 12.87 7.71 14.53
CA ASP A 75 14.22 8.01 15.01
C ASP A 75 15.22 7.05 14.35
N PHE A 76 15.95 7.57 13.36
CA PHE A 76 16.97 6.80 12.64
C PHE A 76 18.07 6.26 13.56
N ALA A 77 18.37 6.92 14.68
CA ALA A 77 19.33 6.40 15.65
C ALA A 77 18.78 5.17 16.38
N GLU A 78 17.47 5.13 16.66
CA GLU A 78 16.81 3.96 17.24
C GLU A 78 16.67 2.82 16.23
N VAL A 79 16.38 3.13 14.97
CA VAL A 79 16.37 2.14 13.88
C VAL A 79 17.72 1.44 13.76
N MET A 80 18.82 2.20 13.80
CA MET A 80 20.18 1.64 13.77
C MET A 80 20.50 0.78 15.01
N LYS A 81 19.96 1.13 16.19
CA LYS A 81 20.15 0.35 17.42
C LYS A 81 19.31 -0.93 17.46
N ALA A 82 18.07 -0.85 16.96
CA ALA A 82 17.11 -1.95 16.94
C ALA A 82 17.35 -2.93 15.77
N GLY A 83 18.06 -2.52 14.72
CA GLY A 83 18.54 -3.39 13.63
C GLY A 83 19.53 -4.49 14.04
N LYS A 84 19.84 -4.63 15.34
CA LYS A 84 20.63 -5.77 15.87
C LYS A 84 19.89 -7.12 15.75
N SER A 85 18.57 -7.12 15.55
CA SER A 85 17.77 -8.32 15.22
C SER A 85 17.85 -8.64 13.71
N VAL A 86 19.04 -9.01 13.25
CA VAL A 86 19.32 -9.25 11.81
C VAL A 86 18.45 -10.37 11.22
N LYS A 87 18.13 -11.41 12.01
CA LYS A 87 17.38 -12.57 11.49
C LYS A 87 15.91 -12.21 11.16
N PRO A 88 15.10 -11.62 12.06
CA PRO A 88 13.72 -11.23 11.74
C PRO A 88 13.62 -10.21 10.61
N VAL A 89 14.50 -9.21 10.62
CA VAL A 89 14.57 -8.19 9.57
C VAL A 89 14.91 -8.84 8.23
N GLY A 90 15.93 -9.71 8.19
CA GLY A 90 16.34 -10.41 6.97
C GLY A 90 15.24 -11.30 6.38
N LEU A 91 14.52 -12.05 7.22
CA LEU A 91 13.38 -12.86 6.77
C LEU A 91 12.30 -11.98 6.14
N THR A 92 11.94 -10.90 6.81
CA THR A 92 10.88 -10.00 6.34
C THR A 92 11.26 -9.33 5.02
N LEU A 93 12.50 -8.87 4.87
CA LEU A 93 12.99 -8.30 3.61
C LEU A 93 13.01 -9.33 2.48
N PHE A 94 13.43 -10.57 2.78
CA PHE A 94 13.42 -11.64 1.79
C PHE A 94 11.99 -11.96 1.34
N ALA A 95 11.04 -12.06 2.27
CA ALA A 95 9.63 -12.23 1.95
C ALA A 95 9.11 -11.08 1.07
N ASN A 96 9.38 -9.82 1.45
CA ASN A 96 8.90 -8.62 0.76
C ASN A 96 9.45 -8.47 -0.66
N TRP A 97 10.73 -8.76 -0.88
CA TRP A 97 11.41 -8.39 -2.12
C TRP A 97 11.73 -9.58 -3.01
N ALA A 98 11.94 -10.77 -2.45
CA ALA A 98 12.33 -11.96 -3.21
C ALA A 98 11.17 -12.95 -3.44
N ILE A 99 10.16 -12.99 -2.56
CA ILE A 99 9.04 -13.93 -2.67
C ILE A 99 7.79 -13.21 -3.16
N LYS A 100 7.31 -12.23 -2.39
CA LYS A 100 6.02 -11.55 -2.56
C LYS A 100 5.76 -11.01 -3.97
N PRO A 101 6.70 -10.32 -4.66
CA PRO A 101 6.44 -9.76 -5.98
C PRO A 101 6.24 -10.84 -7.05
N PHE A 102 7.04 -11.90 -6.97
CA PHE A 102 7.04 -12.99 -7.95
C PHE A 102 5.86 -13.93 -7.76
N THR A 103 5.50 -14.25 -6.52
CA THR A 103 4.28 -15.02 -6.24
C THR A 103 3.03 -14.24 -6.59
N MET A 104 3.02 -12.92 -6.36
CA MET A 104 1.92 -12.06 -6.82
C MET A 104 1.78 -12.09 -8.33
N TYR A 105 2.88 -11.92 -9.07
CA TYR A 105 2.86 -12.06 -10.52
C TYR A 105 2.31 -13.41 -10.96
N GLY A 106 2.84 -14.52 -10.41
CA GLY A 106 2.46 -15.87 -10.80
C GLY A 106 0.99 -16.20 -10.50
N ILE A 107 0.52 -15.87 -9.29
CA ILE A 107 -0.86 -16.10 -8.85
C ILE A 107 -1.81 -15.23 -9.67
N ALA A 108 -1.54 -13.92 -9.78
CA ALA A 108 -2.40 -13.03 -10.54
C ALA A 108 -2.43 -13.40 -12.04
N LEU A 109 -1.31 -13.84 -12.62
CA LEU A 109 -1.26 -14.34 -14.00
C LEU A 109 -2.11 -15.60 -14.17
N PHE A 110 -1.99 -16.57 -13.26
CA PHE A 110 -2.77 -17.80 -13.32
C PHE A 110 -4.27 -17.50 -13.20
N PHE A 111 -4.69 -16.74 -12.20
CA PHE A 111 -6.10 -16.45 -11.99
C PHE A 111 -6.66 -15.50 -13.06
N LEU A 112 -6.04 -14.36 -13.34
CA LEU A 112 -6.60 -13.35 -14.24
C LEU A 112 -6.33 -13.65 -15.72
N GLY A 113 -5.16 -14.21 -16.03
CA GLY A 113 -4.71 -14.48 -17.40
C GLY A 113 -5.05 -15.87 -17.92
N VAL A 114 -5.39 -16.82 -17.05
CA VAL A 114 -5.75 -18.20 -17.44
C VAL A 114 -7.15 -18.55 -16.96
N LEU A 115 -7.39 -18.64 -15.64
CA LEU A 115 -8.62 -19.20 -15.09
C LEU A 115 -9.86 -18.30 -15.29
N PHE A 116 -9.70 -17.00 -15.06
CA PHE A 116 -10.75 -15.98 -15.14
C PHE A 116 -10.76 -15.22 -16.45
N LYS A 117 -9.86 -15.55 -17.38
CA LYS A 117 -9.70 -14.80 -18.63
C LYS A 117 -11.01 -14.71 -19.43
N ASP A 118 -11.72 -15.83 -19.58
CA ASP A 118 -12.98 -15.86 -20.33
C ASP A 118 -14.12 -15.22 -19.54
N PHE A 119 -14.11 -15.33 -18.20
CA PHE A 119 -15.07 -14.67 -17.32
C PHE A 119 -14.90 -13.14 -17.25
N ILE A 120 -13.68 -12.64 -17.38
CA ILE A 120 -13.36 -11.21 -17.50
C ILE A 120 -13.72 -10.70 -18.91
N GLY A 121 -13.73 -11.61 -19.89
CA GLY A 121 -13.95 -11.33 -21.30
C GLY A 121 -12.62 -11.34 -22.05
N ALA A 122 -12.40 -12.39 -22.86
CA ALA A 122 -11.18 -12.54 -23.65
C ALA A 122 -10.93 -11.38 -24.64
N HIS A 123 -11.99 -10.67 -25.01
CA HIS A 123 -11.98 -9.49 -25.88
C HIS A 123 -12.34 -8.20 -25.13
N ALA A 124 -12.33 -8.22 -23.80
CA ALA A 124 -12.46 -7.00 -23.01
C ALA A 124 -11.13 -6.25 -23.02
N TYR A 125 -11.19 -4.96 -23.33
CA TYR A 125 -10.04 -4.07 -23.36
C TYR A 125 -10.21 -2.93 -22.36
N ASP A 126 -9.08 -2.39 -21.96
CA ASP A 126 -8.95 -1.21 -21.12
C ASP A 126 -8.20 -0.13 -21.90
N PHE A 127 -8.63 1.12 -21.72
CA PHE A 127 -7.97 2.29 -22.28
C PHE A 127 -7.04 2.84 -21.23
N VAL A 128 -5.73 2.69 -21.44
CA VAL A 128 -4.72 3.21 -20.52
C VAL A 128 -3.96 4.37 -21.17
N LYS A 129 -3.46 5.27 -20.33
CA LYS A 129 -2.67 6.41 -20.80
C LYS A 129 -1.39 5.92 -21.49
N LEU A 130 -0.93 6.70 -22.48
CA LEU A 130 0.40 6.52 -23.01
C LEU A 130 1.44 6.86 -21.93
N PRO A 131 2.62 6.20 -21.94
CA PRO A 131 3.75 6.61 -21.12
C PRO A 131 4.05 8.11 -21.26
N LEU A 132 4.51 8.73 -20.17
CA LEU A 132 4.94 10.13 -20.20
C LEU A 132 5.96 10.35 -21.31
N GLY A 133 5.79 11.43 -22.08
CA GLY A 133 6.68 11.79 -23.19
C GLY A 133 6.51 10.94 -24.46
N ALA A 134 5.67 9.91 -24.48
CA ALA A 134 5.45 9.09 -25.66
C ALA A 134 4.45 9.75 -26.63
N ASP A 135 4.90 10.03 -27.86
CA ASP A 135 4.04 10.41 -28.98
C ASP A 135 4.06 9.31 -30.06
N TRP A 136 3.51 8.15 -29.70
CA TRP A 136 3.50 7.00 -30.59
C TRP A 136 2.44 7.14 -31.70
N ASP A 137 2.70 6.54 -32.86
CA ASP A 137 1.78 6.57 -33.98
C ASP A 137 0.53 5.72 -33.72
N VAL A 138 -0.62 6.18 -34.20
CA VAL A 138 -1.87 5.42 -34.10
C VAL A 138 -1.74 4.13 -34.90
N GLY A 139 -2.11 3.00 -34.30
CA GLY A 139 -1.96 1.66 -34.87
C GLY A 139 -0.64 0.96 -34.51
N SER A 140 0.34 1.66 -33.93
CA SER A 140 1.58 1.04 -33.46
C SER A 140 1.32 0.11 -32.27
N ARG A 141 2.13 -0.97 -32.16
CA ARG A 141 2.05 -1.97 -31.09
C ARG A 141 3.19 -1.82 -30.11
N HIS A 142 2.86 -1.68 -28.83
CA HIS A 142 3.83 -1.59 -27.73
C HIS A 142 3.44 -2.58 -26.64
N GLY A 143 4.26 -3.61 -26.44
CA GLY A 143 3.93 -4.71 -25.53
C GLY A 143 2.67 -5.44 -25.99
N ALA A 144 1.66 -5.50 -25.11
CA ALA A 144 0.35 -6.07 -25.38
C ALA A 144 -0.68 -5.02 -25.85
N GLY A 145 -0.28 -3.74 -25.97
CA GLY A 145 -1.18 -2.65 -26.31
C GLY A 145 -1.07 -2.17 -27.75
N ILE A 146 -2.17 -1.60 -28.26
CA ILE A 146 -2.23 -0.92 -29.57
C ILE A 146 -2.61 0.53 -29.33
N VAL A 147 -1.90 1.47 -29.97
CA VAL A 147 -2.23 2.89 -29.85
C VAL A 147 -3.48 3.20 -30.66
N VAL A 148 -4.48 3.79 -30.01
CA VAL A 148 -5.76 4.16 -30.61
C VAL A 148 -6.11 5.61 -30.30
N LEU A 149 -6.88 6.25 -31.18
CA LEU A 149 -7.43 7.57 -30.92
C LEU A 149 -8.69 7.41 -30.06
N HIS A 150 -8.68 8.02 -28.89
CA HIS A 150 -9.83 8.11 -27.98
C HIS A 150 -10.27 9.57 -27.86
N HIS A 151 -11.49 9.84 -27.40
CA HIS A 151 -12.05 11.20 -27.30
C HIS A 151 -11.18 12.20 -26.50
N SER A 152 -10.30 11.68 -25.65
CA SER A 152 -9.36 12.42 -24.80
C SER A 152 -7.90 12.37 -25.28
N GLY A 153 -7.67 11.99 -26.54
CA GLY A 153 -6.34 11.91 -27.16
C GLY A 153 -5.89 10.49 -27.47
N LYS A 154 -4.61 10.32 -27.81
CA LYS A 154 -4.02 8.99 -28.07
C LYS A 154 -3.94 8.18 -26.77
N MET A 155 -4.45 6.95 -26.79
CA MET A 155 -4.44 6.02 -25.66
C MET A 155 -3.93 4.65 -26.10
N LEU A 156 -3.51 3.85 -25.13
CA LEU A 156 -3.10 2.47 -25.36
C LEU A 156 -4.26 1.53 -25.02
N LEU A 157 -4.71 0.76 -26.00
CA LEU A 157 -5.73 -0.27 -25.84
C LEU A 157 -5.06 -1.58 -25.39
N VAL A 158 -5.28 -2.01 -24.15
CA VAL A 158 -4.68 -3.22 -23.58
C VAL A 158 -5.75 -4.22 -23.14
N PRO A 159 -5.49 -5.55 -23.17
CA PRO A 159 -6.45 -6.52 -22.64
C PRO A 159 -6.76 -6.24 -21.16
N LEU A 160 -8.04 -6.26 -20.79
CA LEU A 160 -8.52 -5.85 -19.47
C LEU A 160 -7.87 -6.65 -18.33
N TRP A 161 -7.73 -7.96 -18.49
CA TRP A 161 -7.08 -8.82 -17.50
C TRP A 161 -5.60 -8.46 -17.27
N ARG A 162 -4.90 -7.93 -18.30
CA ARG A 162 -3.51 -7.45 -18.14
C ARG A 162 -3.48 -6.15 -17.36
N SER A 163 -4.48 -5.28 -17.52
CA SER A 163 -4.62 -4.09 -16.69
C SER A 163 -4.80 -4.49 -15.21
N TYR A 164 -5.66 -5.47 -14.92
CA TYR A 164 -5.79 -6.01 -13.55
C TYR A 164 -4.49 -6.61 -13.02
N LEU A 165 -3.79 -7.40 -13.84
CA LEU A 165 -2.48 -7.96 -13.51
C LEU A 165 -1.47 -6.85 -13.16
N ALA A 166 -1.45 -5.75 -13.90
CA ALA A 166 -0.58 -4.60 -13.62
C ALA A 166 -0.80 -4.05 -12.21
N GLY A 167 -2.06 -3.86 -11.84
CA GLY A 167 -2.44 -3.37 -10.52
C GLY A 167 -2.07 -4.34 -9.40
N CYS A 168 -2.28 -5.65 -9.61
CA CYS A 168 -1.84 -6.68 -8.67
C CYS A 168 -0.32 -6.67 -8.49
N ILE A 169 0.46 -6.53 -9.56
CA ILE A 169 1.93 -6.42 -9.51
C ILE A 169 2.34 -5.18 -8.69
N LEU A 170 1.81 -4.00 -9.03
CA LEU A 170 2.13 -2.76 -8.33
C LEU A 170 1.77 -2.81 -6.84
N LEU A 171 0.68 -3.51 -6.49
CA LEU A 171 0.30 -3.75 -5.10
C LEU A 171 1.27 -4.72 -4.41
N GLY A 172 1.60 -5.84 -5.06
CA GLY A 172 2.47 -6.89 -4.49
C GLY A 172 3.92 -6.45 -4.27
N ILE A 173 4.43 -5.50 -5.06
CA ILE A 173 5.78 -4.95 -4.87
C ILE A 173 5.82 -3.94 -3.72
N ALA A 174 4.70 -3.35 -3.32
CA ALA A 174 4.67 -2.28 -2.33
C ALA A 174 4.57 -2.83 -0.89
N PRO A 175 5.64 -2.89 -0.08
CA PRO A 175 5.56 -3.30 1.32
C PRO A 175 4.89 -2.23 2.18
N CYS A 176 3.96 -2.64 3.04
CA CYS A 176 3.22 -1.73 3.91
C CYS A 176 4.14 -1.06 4.96
N THR A 177 3.91 0.23 5.23
CA THR A 177 4.70 1.04 6.17
C THR A 177 3.87 1.62 7.31
N ALA A 178 2.59 1.92 7.09
CA ALA A 178 1.73 2.52 8.11
C ALA A 178 0.98 1.45 8.91
N MET A 179 0.20 0.64 8.20
CA MET A 179 -0.79 -0.25 8.82
C MET A 179 -0.15 -1.43 9.56
N VAL A 180 1.10 -1.76 9.24
CA VAL A 180 1.89 -2.78 9.94
C VAL A 180 2.06 -2.53 11.43
N LEU A 181 2.07 -1.26 11.87
CA LEU A 181 2.12 -0.92 13.30
C LEU A 181 0.85 -1.37 14.01
N VAL A 182 -0.31 -1.19 13.38
CA VAL A 182 -1.60 -1.63 13.93
C VAL A 182 -1.67 -3.16 13.92
N TRP A 183 -1.21 -3.80 12.85
CA TRP A 183 -1.14 -5.25 12.75
C TRP A 183 -0.22 -5.87 13.80
N GLY A 184 0.98 -5.31 13.99
CA GLY A 184 1.94 -5.74 15.02
C GLY A 184 1.35 -5.59 16.42
N TYR A 185 0.76 -4.44 16.73
CA TYR A 185 0.10 -4.19 18.02
C TYR A 185 -1.05 -5.17 18.28
N LEU A 186 -1.95 -5.37 17.31
CA LEU A 186 -3.08 -6.28 17.47
C LEU A 186 -2.63 -7.74 17.60
N ALA A 187 -1.55 -8.11 16.92
CA ALA A 187 -0.93 -9.44 17.03
C ALA A 187 -0.10 -9.61 18.32
N GLN A 188 0.10 -8.57 19.13
CA GLN A 188 1.00 -8.61 20.31
C GLN A 188 2.44 -8.98 19.93
N GLY A 189 2.92 -8.42 18.82
CA GLY A 189 4.28 -8.61 18.33
C GLY A 189 5.29 -7.61 18.91
N ASN A 190 6.52 -7.70 18.43
CA ASN A 190 7.63 -6.81 18.76
C ASN A 190 7.48 -5.47 18.02
N ASP A 191 7.13 -4.42 18.76
CA ASP A 191 6.95 -3.06 18.24
C ASP A 191 8.26 -2.48 17.67
N GLY A 192 9.40 -2.79 18.31
CA GLY A 192 10.71 -2.33 17.86
C GLY A 192 11.10 -2.93 16.50
N HIS A 193 10.87 -4.24 16.32
CA HIS A 193 11.07 -4.89 15.03
C HIS A 193 10.17 -4.29 13.95
N THR A 194 8.89 -4.05 14.28
CA THR A 194 7.95 -3.42 13.35
C THR A 194 8.40 -2.03 12.93
N LEU A 195 8.82 -1.18 13.88
CA LEU A 195 9.32 0.17 13.60
C LEU A 195 10.56 0.16 12.70
N VAL A 196 11.52 -0.74 12.96
CA VAL A 196 12.73 -0.91 12.14
C VAL A 196 12.34 -1.27 10.71
N MET A 197 11.43 -2.23 10.55
CA MET A 197 10.97 -2.66 9.23
C MET A 197 10.21 -1.56 8.48
N VAL A 198 9.44 -0.71 9.17
CA VAL A 198 8.81 0.47 8.55
C VAL A 198 9.87 1.36 7.91
N ALA A 199 10.96 1.65 8.63
CA ALA A 199 12.04 2.48 8.11
C ALA A 199 12.79 1.81 6.94
N ILE A 200 13.21 0.55 7.11
CA ILE A 200 13.99 -0.17 6.10
C ILE A 200 13.17 -0.39 4.82
N ASN A 201 11.90 -0.79 4.94
CA ASN A 201 11.02 -0.96 3.77
C ASN A 201 10.80 0.37 3.05
N SER A 202 10.61 1.47 3.79
CA SER A 202 10.45 2.80 3.20
C SER A 202 11.65 3.24 2.37
N LEU A 203 12.86 3.00 2.88
CA LEU A 203 14.09 3.30 2.15
C LEU A 203 14.30 2.34 0.96
N SER A 204 14.07 1.04 1.17
CA SER A 204 14.24 0.02 0.13
C SER A 204 13.28 0.23 -1.04
N MET A 205 12.06 0.70 -0.77
CA MET A 205 11.07 1.05 -1.79
C MET A 205 11.54 2.11 -2.77
N LEU A 206 12.40 3.05 -2.36
CA LEU A 206 12.90 4.10 -3.24
C LEU A 206 13.65 3.55 -4.46
N ILE A 207 14.22 2.36 -4.33
CA ILE A 207 15.02 1.70 -5.37
C ILE A 207 14.26 0.49 -5.92
N LEU A 208 13.90 -0.45 -5.04
CA LEU A 208 13.39 -1.75 -5.44
C LEU A 208 11.99 -1.70 -6.05
N TYR A 209 11.16 -0.72 -5.66
CA TYR A 209 9.82 -0.59 -6.21
C TYR A 209 9.84 -0.31 -7.71
N GLY A 210 10.67 0.65 -8.14
CA GLY A 210 10.84 0.99 -9.56
C GLY A 210 11.47 -0.15 -10.35
N LEU A 211 12.54 -0.76 -9.82
CA LEU A 211 13.26 -1.85 -10.48
C LEU A 211 12.37 -3.09 -10.69
N LEU A 212 11.72 -3.58 -9.63
CA LEU A 212 10.85 -4.74 -9.71
C LEU A 212 9.56 -4.44 -10.45
N GLY A 213 9.02 -3.22 -10.31
CA GLY A 213 7.86 -2.75 -11.06
C GLY A 213 8.11 -2.80 -12.55
N GLY A 214 9.19 -2.17 -13.01
CA GLY A 214 9.53 -2.18 -14.42
C GLY A 214 9.88 -3.58 -14.94
N PHE A 215 10.58 -4.40 -14.15
CA PHE A 215 10.87 -5.77 -14.52
C PHE A 215 9.61 -6.63 -14.68
N LEU A 216 8.76 -6.69 -13.65
CA LEU A 216 7.58 -7.57 -13.64
C LEU A 216 6.49 -7.09 -14.61
N LEU A 217 6.28 -5.77 -14.75
CA LEU A 217 5.37 -5.22 -15.77
C LEU A 217 5.88 -5.51 -17.18
N GLY A 218 7.19 -5.44 -17.41
CA GLY A 218 7.83 -5.79 -18.67
C GLY A 218 7.60 -7.26 -19.04
N ILE A 219 7.78 -8.19 -18.10
CA ILE A 219 7.44 -9.62 -18.30
C ILE A 219 5.94 -9.78 -18.58
N GLY A 220 5.09 -8.98 -17.91
CA GLY A 220 3.66 -8.88 -18.17
C GLY A 220 3.29 -8.30 -19.56
N ARG A 221 4.27 -7.94 -20.40
CA ARG A 221 4.09 -7.26 -21.70
C ARG A 221 3.27 -5.97 -21.59
N ILE A 222 3.39 -5.27 -20.47
CA ILE A 222 2.74 -3.97 -20.25
C ILE A 222 3.81 -2.90 -20.47
N PRO A 223 3.58 -1.90 -21.33
CA PRO A 223 4.56 -0.83 -21.53
C PRO A 223 4.91 -0.18 -20.20
N VAL A 224 6.22 -0.07 -19.92
CA VAL A 224 6.73 0.40 -18.64
C VAL A 224 7.13 1.87 -18.77
N PRO A 225 6.37 2.80 -18.19
CA PRO A 225 6.75 4.22 -18.15
C PRO A 225 7.74 4.47 -17.01
N TRP A 226 9.03 4.20 -17.24
CA TRP A 226 10.08 4.34 -16.20
C TRP A 226 10.15 5.74 -15.61
N GLU A 227 9.99 6.78 -16.44
CA GLU A 227 9.97 8.17 -16.00
C GLU A 227 8.82 8.44 -15.02
N ALA A 228 7.63 7.93 -15.36
CA ALA A 228 6.48 8.03 -14.49
C ALA A 228 6.68 7.22 -13.20
N LEU A 229 7.20 5.99 -13.27
CA LEU A 229 7.51 5.20 -12.07
C LEU A 229 8.43 5.96 -11.11
N VAL A 230 9.53 6.52 -11.62
CA VAL A 230 10.47 7.32 -10.82
C VAL A 230 9.77 8.57 -10.26
N LEU A 231 9.03 9.31 -11.08
CA LEU A 231 8.26 10.48 -10.64
C LEU A 231 7.29 10.12 -9.50
N SER A 232 6.65 8.96 -9.57
CA SER A 232 5.70 8.47 -8.56
C SER A 232 6.41 8.27 -7.23
N ILE A 233 7.51 7.51 -7.26
CA ILE A 233 8.29 7.18 -6.08
C ILE A 233 8.86 8.45 -5.48
N THR A 234 9.38 9.35 -6.31
CA THR A 234 9.91 10.64 -5.84
C THR A 234 8.82 11.47 -5.16
N MET A 235 7.65 11.62 -5.78
CA MET A 235 6.60 12.49 -5.27
C MET A 235 5.87 11.90 -4.04
N TYR A 236 5.55 10.61 -4.09
CA TYR A 236 4.72 9.97 -3.07
C TYR A 236 5.53 9.32 -1.94
N VAL A 237 6.80 8.96 -2.17
CA VAL A 237 7.64 8.30 -1.15
C VAL A 237 8.82 9.17 -0.74
N ALA A 238 9.66 9.60 -1.69
CA ALA A 238 10.89 10.31 -1.38
C ALA A 238 10.61 11.70 -0.78
N LEU A 239 9.68 12.45 -1.35
CA LEU A 239 9.35 13.81 -0.90
C LEU A 239 8.84 13.83 0.56
N PRO A 240 7.83 13.02 0.97
CA PRO A 240 7.42 12.94 2.37
C PRO A 240 8.54 12.47 3.31
N LEU A 241 9.41 11.56 2.85
CA LEU A 241 10.52 11.03 3.63
C LEU A 241 11.58 12.11 3.90
N VAL A 242 12.02 12.81 2.85
CA VAL A 242 12.98 13.91 2.96
C VAL A 242 12.38 15.05 3.79
N ALA A 243 11.13 15.43 3.53
CA ALA A 243 10.44 16.46 4.30
C ALA A 243 10.34 16.09 5.79
N GLY A 244 10.01 14.82 6.10
CA GLY A 244 9.90 14.35 7.47
C GLY A 244 11.24 14.30 8.22
N TYR A 245 12.31 13.88 7.53
CA TYR A 245 13.66 13.88 8.09
C TYR A 245 14.15 15.29 8.36
N LEU A 246 14.06 16.19 7.37
CA LEU A 246 14.51 17.57 7.50
C LEU A 246 13.71 18.33 8.56
N SER A 247 12.38 18.18 8.58
CA SER A 247 11.53 18.86 9.55
C SER A 247 11.79 18.36 10.98
N ARG A 248 12.06 17.07 11.18
CA ARG A 248 12.47 16.51 12.47
C ARG A 248 13.75 17.17 12.97
N GLN A 249 14.81 17.17 12.17
CA GLN A 249 16.09 17.74 12.57
C GLN A 249 15.97 19.24 12.86
N TRP A 250 15.28 19.96 11.97
CA TRP A 250 15.07 21.39 12.11
C TRP A 250 14.28 21.76 13.37
N LEU A 251 13.16 21.06 13.64
CA LEU A 251 12.31 21.35 14.80
C LEU A 251 12.96 20.97 16.13
N ILE A 252 13.71 19.86 16.17
CA ILE A 252 14.45 19.45 17.38
C ILE A 252 15.53 20.49 17.70
N ASN A 253 16.27 20.97 16.69
CA ASN A 253 17.29 22.00 16.87
C ASN A 253 16.71 23.34 17.34
N LEU A 254 15.51 23.71 16.86
CA LEU A 254 14.88 24.99 17.22
C LEU A 254 14.14 24.98 18.56
N LYS A 255 13.44 23.89 18.90
CA LYS A 255 12.50 23.85 20.03
C LYS A 255 12.82 22.78 21.08
N GLY A 256 13.86 21.99 20.84
CA GLY A 256 14.27 20.90 21.73
C GLY A 256 13.46 19.61 21.56
N LYS A 257 14.06 18.49 21.98
CA LYS A 257 13.50 17.14 21.83
C LYS A 257 12.19 16.95 22.60
N VAL A 258 12.09 17.50 23.81
CA VAL A 258 10.90 17.37 24.67
C VAL A 258 9.67 18.01 24.02
N TRP A 259 9.80 19.24 23.49
CA TRP A 259 8.69 19.90 22.79
C TRP A 259 8.28 19.12 21.54
N PHE A 260 9.25 18.60 20.80
CA PHE A 260 9.01 17.81 19.59
C PHE A 260 8.18 16.56 19.90
N GLU A 261 8.58 15.77 20.91
CA GLU A 261 7.91 14.52 21.26
C GLU A 261 6.53 14.75 21.91
N GLU A 262 6.43 15.67 22.88
CA GLU A 262 5.22 15.82 23.67
C GLU A 262 4.13 16.65 22.97
N ARG A 263 4.52 17.60 22.12
CA ARG A 263 3.59 18.55 21.49
C ARG A 263 3.42 18.28 19.99
N PHE A 264 4.52 18.23 19.24
CA PHE A 264 4.47 18.16 17.78
C PHE A 264 4.05 16.78 17.27
N LEU A 265 4.68 15.70 17.74
CA LEU A 265 4.30 14.33 17.35
C LEU A 265 2.85 13.99 17.73
N ARG A 266 2.39 14.54 18.86
CA ARG A 266 1.01 14.36 19.33
C ARG A 266 -0.02 15.03 18.42
N PHE A 267 0.33 16.19 17.84
CA PHE A 267 -0.49 16.87 16.84
C PHE A 267 -0.47 16.16 15.48
N LEU A 268 0.67 15.60 15.07
CA LEU A 268 0.80 14.94 13.77
C LEU A 268 0.02 13.63 13.65
N THR A 269 -0.22 12.95 14.77
CA THR A 269 -0.95 11.67 14.77
C THR A 269 -2.37 11.77 14.20
N PRO A 270 -3.28 12.65 14.70
CA PRO A 270 -4.60 12.81 14.11
C PRO A 270 -4.56 13.31 12.65
N VAL A 271 -3.54 14.08 12.25
CA VAL A 271 -3.38 14.53 10.86
C VAL A 271 -3.20 13.33 9.91
N SER A 272 -2.32 12.38 10.24
CA SER A 272 -2.12 11.18 9.42
C SER A 272 -3.40 10.35 9.27
N ILE A 273 -4.17 10.23 10.36
CA ILE A 273 -5.43 9.49 10.39
C ILE A 273 -6.47 10.15 9.49
N VAL A 274 -6.67 11.46 9.63
CA VAL A 274 -7.62 12.21 8.80
C VAL A 274 -7.20 12.14 7.33
N ALA A 275 -5.91 12.30 7.03
CA ALA A 275 -5.39 12.20 5.67
C ALA A 275 -5.63 10.81 5.05
N LEU A 276 -5.41 9.73 5.81
CA LEU A 276 -5.73 8.36 5.39
C LEU A 276 -7.23 8.21 5.09
N LEU A 277 -8.10 8.60 6.02
CA LEU A 277 -9.56 8.44 5.86
C LEU A 277 -10.10 9.27 4.69
N VAL A 278 -9.61 10.50 4.50
CA VAL A 278 -9.95 11.34 3.34
C VAL A 278 -9.46 10.70 2.05
N THR A 279 -8.24 10.16 2.02
CA THR A 279 -7.72 9.42 0.86
C THR A 279 -8.64 8.27 0.50
N LEU A 280 -9.07 7.46 1.48
CA LEU A 280 -10.02 6.38 1.24
C LEU A 280 -11.33 6.88 0.63
N ILE A 281 -11.93 7.94 1.19
CA ILE A 281 -13.17 8.52 0.64
C ILE A 281 -12.97 8.96 -0.82
N LEU A 282 -11.88 9.67 -1.12
CA LEU A 282 -11.56 10.13 -2.47
C LEU A 282 -11.44 8.94 -3.43
N LEU A 283 -10.61 7.95 -3.09
CA LEU A 283 -10.37 6.79 -3.94
C LEU A 283 -11.63 5.98 -4.22
N PHE A 284 -12.45 5.74 -3.20
CA PHE A 284 -13.71 5.01 -3.36
C PHE A 284 -14.78 5.84 -4.08
N SER A 285 -14.75 7.17 -3.98
CA SER A 285 -15.66 8.03 -4.75
C SER A 285 -15.38 8.00 -6.24
N PHE A 286 -14.11 7.93 -6.64
CA PHE A 286 -13.71 7.82 -8.03
C PHE A 286 -14.05 6.45 -8.65
N LYS A 287 -14.29 5.43 -7.81
CA LYS A 287 -14.57 4.05 -8.24
C LYS A 287 -15.96 3.56 -7.86
N GLY A 288 -16.78 4.38 -7.22
CA GLY A 288 -18.06 3.97 -6.64
C GLY A 288 -19.01 3.34 -7.66
N GLU A 289 -19.14 3.93 -8.84
CA GLU A 289 -20.00 3.41 -9.91
C GLU A 289 -19.53 2.03 -10.40
N ILE A 290 -18.22 1.86 -10.67
CA ILE A 290 -17.66 0.58 -11.13
C ILE A 290 -17.84 -0.50 -10.05
N ILE A 291 -17.66 -0.12 -8.78
CA ILE A 291 -17.79 -1.05 -7.66
C ILE A 291 -19.22 -1.60 -7.54
N LEU A 292 -20.22 -0.73 -7.71
CA LEU A 292 -21.63 -1.12 -7.63
C LEU A 292 -22.13 -1.87 -8.87
N THR A 293 -21.67 -1.47 -10.06
CA THR A 293 -22.15 -2.03 -11.33
C THR A 293 -21.46 -3.35 -11.71
N LYS A 294 -20.22 -3.58 -11.25
CA LYS A 294 -19.41 -4.75 -11.62
C LYS A 294 -18.88 -5.52 -10.39
N PRO A 295 -19.76 -6.02 -9.50
CA PRO A 295 -19.32 -6.72 -8.28
C PRO A 295 -18.55 -8.03 -8.56
N VAL A 296 -18.89 -8.72 -9.65
CA VAL A 296 -18.21 -9.96 -10.07
C VAL A 296 -16.75 -9.69 -10.45
N THR A 297 -16.46 -8.54 -11.07
CA THR A 297 -15.08 -8.12 -11.39
C THR A 297 -14.25 -7.91 -10.13
N ILE A 298 -14.83 -7.34 -9.07
CA ILE A 298 -14.17 -7.19 -7.77
C ILE A 298 -13.79 -8.57 -7.24
N LEU A 299 -14.71 -9.54 -7.31
CA LEU A 299 -14.46 -10.90 -6.85
C LEU A 299 -13.28 -11.57 -7.59
N TRP A 300 -13.21 -11.43 -8.92
CA TRP A 300 -12.12 -11.99 -9.72
C TRP A 300 -10.74 -11.43 -9.35
N ILE A 301 -10.67 -10.15 -8.98
CA ILE A 301 -9.43 -9.54 -8.50
C ILE A 301 -9.16 -9.92 -7.04
N ALA A 302 -10.21 -9.99 -6.21
CA ALA A 302 -10.10 -10.29 -4.79
C ALA A 302 -9.51 -11.68 -4.52
N ILE A 303 -9.89 -12.69 -5.30
CA ILE A 303 -9.44 -14.08 -5.13
C ILE A 303 -7.91 -14.21 -5.17
N PRO A 304 -7.19 -13.81 -6.25
CA PRO A 304 -5.74 -13.93 -6.29
C PRO A 304 -5.06 -13.09 -5.22
N LEU A 305 -5.58 -11.90 -4.89
CA LEU A 305 -5.04 -11.06 -3.82
C LEU A 305 -5.16 -11.74 -2.46
N PHE A 306 -6.33 -12.30 -2.13
CA PHE A 306 -6.54 -13.04 -0.89
C PHE A 306 -5.60 -14.24 -0.77
N ILE A 307 -5.50 -15.05 -1.84
CA ILE A 307 -4.64 -16.22 -1.88
C ILE A 307 -3.18 -15.82 -1.68
N GLN A 308 -2.73 -14.76 -2.36
CA GLN A 308 -1.35 -14.30 -2.28
C GLN A 308 -1.01 -13.79 -0.87
N THR A 309 -1.89 -12.98 -0.26
CA THR A 309 -1.69 -12.46 1.10
C THR A 309 -1.56 -13.61 2.10
N ASN A 310 -2.44 -14.60 2.02
CA ASN A 310 -2.38 -15.79 2.88
C ASN A 310 -1.10 -16.61 2.61
N LEU A 311 -0.71 -16.79 1.36
CA LEU A 311 0.49 -17.53 0.99
C LEU A 311 1.74 -16.90 1.61
N ILE A 312 1.90 -15.57 1.47
CA ILE A 312 3.07 -14.87 2.01
C ILE A 312 3.09 -14.89 3.53
N PHE A 313 1.93 -14.73 4.15
CA PHE A 313 1.80 -14.90 5.60
C PHE A 313 2.31 -16.29 6.03
N TRP A 314 1.76 -17.36 5.45
CA TRP A 314 2.09 -18.73 5.87
C TRP A 314 3.54 -19.14 5.55
N ILE A 315 4.08 -18.71 4.41
CA ILE A 315 5.49 -18.93 4.08
C ILE A 315 6.38 -18.26 5.12
N THR A 316 6.12 -16.98 5.41
CA THR A 316 6.97 -16.20 6.33
C THR A 316 6.82 -16.71 7.77
N TYR A 317 5.60 -16.97 8.22
CA TYR A 317 5.30 -17.50 9.55
C TYR A 317 5.86 -18.92 9.74
N GLY A 318 5.70 -19.78 8.72
CA GLY A 318 6.25 -21.12 8.68
C GLY A 318 7.78 -21.13 8.74
N PHE A 319 8.42 -20.28 7.95
CA PHE A 319 9.88 -20.17 7.96
C PHE A 319 10.42 -19.61 9.29
N ALA A 320 9.69 -18.68 9.92
CA ALA A 320 10.00 -18.20 11.26
C ALA A 320 9.94 -19.33 12.31
N MET A 321 8.99 -20.27 12.18
CA MET A 321 8.95 -21.47 13.04
C MET A 321 10.17 -22.37 12.81
N VAL A 322 10.57 -22.60 11.56
CA VAL A 322 11.74 -23.43 11.22
C VAL A 322 13.03 -22.84 11.79
N ILE A 323 13.18 -21.51 11.77
CA ILE A 323 14.34 -20.81 12.32
C ILE A 323 14.23 -20.61 13.85
N LYS A 324 13.13 -21.05 14.47
CA LYS A 324 12.86 -20.94 15.92
C LYS A 324 12.87 -19.50 16.43
N PHE A 325 12.24 -18.58 15.69
CA PHE A 325 11.96 -17.24 16.24
C PHE A 325 11.00 -17.33 17.43
N SER A 326 11.04 -16.34 18.32
CA SER A 326 9.95 -16.14 19.27
C SER A 326 8.68 -15.69 18.53
N TYR A 327 7.51 -15.89 19.16
CA TYR A 327 6.25 -15.43 18.59
C TYR A 327 6.27 -13.93 18.28
N GLU A 328 6.86 -13.17 19.21
CA GLU A 328 6.95 -11.73 19.21
C GLU A 328 7.71 -11.21 17.98
N ASP A 329 8.66 -11.97 17.42
CA ASP A 329 9.37 -11.64 16.19
C ASP A 329 8.74 -12.28 14.94
N ALA A 330 8.20 -13.49 15.06
CA ALA A 330 7.58 -14.20 13.95
C ALA A 330 6.28 -13.56 13.46
N ALA A 331 5.41 -13.14 14.39
CA ALA A 331 4.15 -12.49 14.07
C ALA A 331 4.35 -11.20 13.26
N PRO A 332 5.14 -10.20 13.69
CA PRO A 332 5.37 -9.00 12.88
C PRO A 332 6.07 -9.33 11.55
N SER A 333 7.02 -10.28 11.51
CA SER A 333 7.65 -10.69 10.24
C SER A 333 6.61 -11.12 9.20
N ALA A 334 5.68 -11.99 9.59
CA ALA A 334 4.65 -12.50 8.71
C ALA A 334 3.60 -11.44 8.33
N MET A 335 3.20 -10.60 9.27
CA MET A 335 2.22 -9.53 9.04
C MET A 335 2.77 -8.43 8.12
N ILE A 336 4.04 -8.06 8.30
CA ILE A 336 4.73 -7.11 7.41
C ILE A 336 4.91 -7.72 6.03
N GLY A 337 5.29 -9.00 5.95
CA GLY A 337 5.39 -9.76 4.70
C GLY A 337 4.10 -9.75 3.89
N ALA A 338 2.98 -10.05 4.54
CA ALA A 338 1.69 -10.23 3.88
C ALA A 338 1.00 -8.91 3.48
N SER A 339 1.25 -7.83 4.20
CA SER A 339 0.55 -6.54 3.98
C SER A 339 1.12 -5.73 2.81
N ASN A 340 0.28 -4.90 2.20
CA ASN A 340 0.62 -4.06 1.06
C ASN A 340 0.52 -2.57 1.37
N HIS A 341 1.30 -1.78 0.64
CA HIS A 341 1.22 -0.32 0.66
C HIS A 341 0.30 0.14 -0.46
N PHE A 342 -1.00 0.16 -0.17
CA PHE A 342 -2.01 0.47 -1.17
C PHE A 342 -1.92 1.91 -1.67
N GLU A 343 -1.50 2.85 -0.84
CA GLU A 343 -1.36 4.26 -1.20
C GLU A 343 -0.42 4.47 -2.38
N VAL A 344 0.82 3.99 -2.25
CA VAL A 344 1.84 4.08 -3.30
C VAL A 344 1.41 3.28 -4.53
N ALA A 345 0.81 2.10 -4.35
CA ALA A 345 0.35 1.28 -5.46
C ALA A 345 -0.78 1.96 -6.27
N ILE A 346 -1.76 2.54 -5.58
CA ILE A 346 -2.87 3.28 -6.19
C ILE A 346 -2.32 4.54 -6.88
N ALA A 347 -1.48 5.32 -6.20
CA ALA A 347 -0.90 6.54 -6.78
C ALA A 347 -0.05 6.24 -8.02
N THR A 348 0.75 5.18 -7.98
CA THR A 348 1.53 4.72 -9.13
C THR A 348 0.58 4.28 -10.25
N SER A 349 -0.38 3.40 -9.95
CA SER A 349 -1.31 2.89 -10.96
C SER A 349 -2.14 3.99 -11.63
N THR A 350 -2.66 4.95 -10.86
CA THR A 350 -3.48 6.05 -11.40
C THR A 350 -2.65 6.98 -12.27
N MET A 351 -1.38 7.18 -11.95
CA MET A 351 -0.47 7.97 -12.75
C MET A 351 -0.02 7.24 -14.01
N LEU A 352 0.32 5.94 -13.92
CA LEU A 352 0.80 5.16 -15.05
C LEU A 352 -0.30 4.83 -16.06
N PHE A 353 -1.44 4.32 -15.56
CA PHE A 353 -2.48 3.73 -16.39
C PHE A 353 -3.75 4.59 -16.43
N GLY A 354 -3.85 5.58 -15.56
CA GLY A 354 -5.02 6.43 -15.43
C GLY A 354 -5.93 5.99 -14.28
N LEU A 355 -6.69 6.96 -13.76
CA LEU A 355 -7.63 6.72 -12.67
C LEU A 355 -8.71 5.71 -13.08
N ALA A 356 -9.25 5.81 -14.29
CA ALA A 356 -10.31 4.93 -14.80
C ALA A 356 -9.86 3.48 -15.07
N SER A 357 -8.55 3.23 -15.20
CA SER A 357 -8.02 1.92 -15.60
C SER A 357 -8.39 0.77 -14.65
N GLY A 358 -8.34 -0.44 -15.22
CA GLY A 358 -8.43 -1.70 -14.50
C GLY A 358 -7.31 -1.89 -13.48
N SER A 359 -6.09 -1.46 -13.79
CA SER A 359 -4.97 -1.46 -12.83
C SER A 359 -5.32 -0.70 -11.55
N SER A 360 -5.88 0.51 -11.71
CA SER A 360 -6.26 1.35 -10.56
C SER A 360 -7.45 0.76 -9.79
N LEU A 361 -8.36 0.08 -10.49
CA LEU A 361 -9.41 -0.70 -9.82
C LEU A 361 -8.80 -1.82 -8.98
N ALA A 362 -7.84 -2.58 -9.52
CA ALA A 362 -7.26 -3.72 -8.81
C ALA A 362 -6.53 -3.31 -7.53
N THR A 363 -5.84 -2.17 -7.54
CA THR A 363 -5.20 -1.62 -6.34
C THR A 363 -6.23 -1.19 -5.27
N VAL A 364 -7.39 -0.67 -5.67
CA VAL A 364 -8.49 -0.32 -4.74
C VAL A 364 -9.18 -1.56 -4.18
N VAL A 365 -9.37 -2.60 -5.00
CA VAL A 365 -9.87 -3.91 -4.53
C VAL A 365 -8.93 -4.53 -3.50
N GLY A 366 -7.61 -4.34 -3.66
CA GLY A 366 -6.63 -4.72 -2.64
C GLY A 366 -6.97 -4.17 -1.25
N VAL A 367 -7.31 -2.89 -1.14
CA VAL A 367 -7.71 -2.27 0.13
C VAL A 367 -8.95 -2.94 0.74
N LEU A 368 -9.96 -3.22 -0.09
CA LEU A 368 -11.20 -3.87 0.34
C LEU A 368 -10.96 -5.24 0.97
N ILE A 369 -10.03 -6.01 0.40
CA ILE A 369 -9.76 -7.39 0.81
C ILE A 369 -8.70 -7.47 1.90
N GLU A 370 -7.73 -6.57 1.90
CA GLU A 370 -6.60 -6.64 2.82
C GLU A 370 -7.04 -6.48 4.27
N VAL A 371 -7.83 -5.45 4.60
CA VAL A 371 -8.25 -5.20 5.99
C VAL A 371 -8.92 -6.43 6.65
N PRO A 372 -9.98 -7.04 6.08
CA PRO A 372 -10.58 -8.23 6.68
C PRO A 372 -9.62 -9.42 6.73
N THR A 373 -8.79 -9.60 5.69
CA THR A 373 -7.80 -10.69 5.63
C THR A 373 -6.76 -10.54 6.72
N MET A 374 -6.20 -9.34 6.91
CA MET A 374 -5.19 -9.08 7.92
C MET A 374 -5.75 -9.23 9.33
N LEU A 375 -6.98 -8.80 9.60
CA LEU A 375 -7.65 -9.03 10.89
C LEU A 375 -7.85 -10.52 11.17
N PHE A 376 -8.20 -11.29 10.14
CA PHE A 376 -8.29 -12.74 10.24
C PHE A 376 -6.91 -13.38 10.53
N LEU A 377 -5.85 -12.91 9.88
CA LEU A 377 -4.47 -13.39 10.12
C LEU A 377 -3.96 -12.99 11.51
N VAL A 378 -4.29 -11.80 12.03
CA VAL A 378 -4.05 -11.43 13.43
C VAL A 378 -4.70 -12.43 14.37
N TYR A 379 -5.98 -12.75 14.12
CA TYR A 379 -6.71 -13.72 14.93
C TYR A 379 -6.02 -15.09 14.92
N LEU A 380 -5.58 -15.56 13.76
CA LEU A 380 -4.84 -16.81 13.62
C LEU A 380 -3.49 -16.76 14.36
N CYS A 381 -2.68 -15.72 14.15
CA CYS A 381 -1.42 -15.48 14.88
C CYS A 381 -1.60 -15.67 16.39
N LYS A 382 -2.58 -14.97 16.97
CA LYS A 382 -2.83 -15.04 18.42
C LYS A 382 -3.22 -16.44 18.87
N LYS A 383 -3.98 -17.16 18.06
CA LYS A 383 -4.40 -18.55 18.36
C LYS A 383 -3.23 -19.53 18.26
N THR A 384 -2.26 -19.26 17.39
CA THR A 384 -1.08 -20.10 17.15
C THR A 384 0.15 -19.65 17.94
N ARG A 385 0.00 -18.77 18.94
CA ARG A 385 1.12 -18.31 19.79
C ARG A 385 1.90 -19.46 20.42
N ASN A 386 1.21 -20.53 20.81
CA ASN A 386 1.80 -21.71 21.43
C ASN A 386 2.64 -22.57 20.47
N TRP A 387 2.67 -22.25 19.17
CA TRP A 387 3.53 -22.95 18.20
C TRP A 387 4.99 -22.49 18.25
N PHE A 388 5.25 -21.35 18.89
CA PHE A 388 6.58 -20.77 19.00
C PHE A 388 7.19 -21.06 20.37
N PRO A 389 8.53 -21.11 20.48
CA PRO A 389 9.20 -21.17 21.76
C PRO A 389 8.74 -20.00 22.63
N SER A 390 8.31 -20.29 23.85
CA SER A 390 8.07 -19.28 24.87
C SER A 390 9.42 -18.71 25.30
N ASP A 391 9.66 -17.42 25.04
CA ASP A 391 10.82 -16.74 25.59
C ASP A 391 10.73 -16.81 27.12
N GLY A 392 11.70 -17.46 27.76
CA GLY A 392 11.83 -17.63 29.20
C GLY A 392 12.15 -16.32 29.96
N LEU A 393 11.68 -15.18 29.47
CA LEU A 393 11.99 -13.84 30.00
C LEU A 393 10.83 -13.18 30.79
N GLN A 394 9.75 -13.91 31.11
CA GLN A 394 8.65 -13.41 31.95
C GLN A 394 8.62 -13.95 33.39
N THR A 395 9.76 -14.34 33.98
CA THR A 395 9.79 -14.86 35.38
C THR A 395 10.63 -14.05 36.36
N LYS A 396 11.07 -12.82 36.04
CA LYS A 396 11.93 -12.03 36.95
C LYS A 396 11.34 -10.74 37.55
N GLU A 397 10.09 -10.36 37.28
CA GLU A 397 9.52 -9.11 37.85
C GLU A 397 8.32 -9.28 38.80
N HIS A 398 7.98 -10.51 39.21
CA HIS A 398 6.93 -10.74 40.21
C HIS A 398 7.36 -11.51 41.46
N VAL A 399 8.66 -11.59 41.74
CA VAL A 399 9.18 -12.00 43.05
C VAL A 399 10.36 -11.12 43.43
N MET A 400 10.05 -9.93 43.95
CA MET A 400 10.76 -9.34 45.10
C MET A 400 9.88 -8.28 45.76
#